data_AF-A0A960ZR03-F1
#
_entry.id   AF-A0A960ZR03-F1
#
_cell.length_a   1.000
_cell.length_b   1.000
_cell.length_c   1.000
_cell.angle_alpha   90.00
_cell.angle_beta   90.00
_cell.angle_gamma   90.00
#
_symmetry.space_group_name_H-M   'P 1'
#
loop_
_entity.id
_entity.type
_entity.pdbx_description
1 polymer ?
#
loop_
_entity_poly.entity_id
_entity_poly.type
_entity_poly.pdbx_seq_one_letter_code
_entity_poly.pdbx_strand_id
1 'polypeptide(L)'
;LEISVKFNFAGESAERFNVWMDDKDYTGAHAGHICSVSISPTSGSVSDAKTGTMENAIYEKRKGGGTLDSATEELLKTKTMNFTLDLKREEWHTLLIRTKGDEVVVLVNDYEVGKLKSEGISHETKSVVSLTTNINDVHYDDFVIKAAKPGKESAGSE
;
A
#
# COMPACT_ATOMS: atom_id res chain seq x y z
N LEU A 1 -4.74 -11.45 -1.55
CA LEU A 1 -4.48 -10.70 -2.81
C LEU A 1 -2.97 -10.74 -3.02
N GLU A 2 -2.50 -11.03 -4.22
CA GLU A 2 -1.07 -10.93 -4.56
C GLU A 2 -0.94 -10.04 -5.80
N ILE A 3 -0.03 -9.07 -5.75
CA ILE A 3 0.25 -8.12 -6.83
C ILE A 3 1.74 -8.19 -7.11
N SER A 4 2.14 -8.40 -8.37
CA SER A 4 3.54 -8.33 -8.79
C SER A 4 3.70 -7.40 -9.97
N VAL A 5 4.82 -6.67 -10.01
CA VAL A 5 5.18 -5.78 -11.11
C VAL A 5 6.70 -5.70 -11.23
N LYS A 6 7.22 -5.69 -12.45
CA LYS A 6 8.59 -5.22 -12.71
C LYS A 6 8.55 -3.72 -12.87
N PHE A 7 9.52 -3.03 -12.30
CA PHE A 7 9.60 -1.59 -12.38
C PHE A 7 11.04 -1.12 -12.62
N ASN A 8 11.19 0.04 -13.25
CA ASN A 8 12.46 0.71 -13.46
C ASN A 8 12.26 2.23 -13.28
N PHE A 9 13.07 2.84 -12.41
CA PHE A 9 13.16 4.29 -12.27
C PHE A 9 13.95 4.86 -13.46
N ALA A 10 13.24 5.35 -14.48
CA ALA A 10 13.80 5.79 -15.75
C ALA A 10 14.41 7.20 -15.63
N GLY A 11 15.63 7.24 -15.08
CA GLY A 11 16.43 8.45 -14.92
C GLY A 11 16.51 8.98 -13.48
N GLU A 12 17.30 10.04 -13.31
CA GLU A 12 17.64 10.61 -12.01
C GLU A 12 16.45 11.26 -11.30
N SER A 13 15.50 11.79 -12.07
CA SER A 13 14.33 12.51 -11.55
C SER A 13 13.18 11.58 -11.11
N ALA A 14 13.24 10.29 -11.42
CA ALA A 14 12.20 9.33 -11.05
C ALA A 14 12.18 9.07 -9.53
N GLU A 15 11.34 9.78 -8.78
CA GLU A 15 11.44 9.80 -7.30
C GLU A 15 10.74 8.64 -6.62
N ARG A 16 9.51 8.31 -7.04
CA ARG A 16 8.68 7.30 -6.40
C ARG A 16 7.46 6.93 -7.23
N PHE A 17 6.92 5.76 -6.96
CA PHE A 17 5.57 5.36 -7.37
C PHE A 17 4.80 4.74 -6.20
N ASN A 18 3.49 4.60 -6.38
CA ASN A 18 2.61 3.96 -5.40
C ASN A 18 1.79 2.86 -6.06
N VAL A 19 1.57 1.78 -5.32
CA VAL A 19 0.54 0.78 -5.60
C VAL A 19 -0.59 0.98 -4.60
N TRP A 20 -1.76 1.35 -5.08
CA TRP A 20 -2.96 1.49 -4.27
C TRP A 20 -3.82 0.24 -4.38
N MET A 21 -4.33 -0.22 -3.24
CA MET A 21 -5.40 -1.21 -3.14
C MET A 21 -6.61 -0.48 -2.58
N ASP A 22 -7.59 -0.24 -3.43
CA ASP A 22 -8.78 0.53 -3.13
C ASP A 22 -10.03 -0.35 -3.13
N ASP A 23 -11.05 0.15 -2.46
CA ASP A 23 -12.41 -0.30 -2.63
C ASP A 23 -13.33 0.88 -2.91
N LYS A 24 -13.79 1.02 -4.15
CA LYS A 24 -14.58 2.19 -4.59
C LYS A 24 -15.98 2.24 -3.98
N ASP A 25 -16.47 1.13 -3.44
CA ASP A 25 -17.75 1.08 -2.73
C ASP A 25 -17.60 1.44 -1.24
N TYR A 26 -16.37 1.47 -0.71
CA TYR A 26 -16.11 1.84 0.67
C TYR A 26 -16.01 3.36 0.83
N THR A 27 -16.92 3.95 1.61
CA THR A 27 -17.03 5.40 1.79
C THR A 27 -16.43 5.92 3.09
N GLY A 28 -15.92 5.05 3.98
CA GLY A 28 -15.31 5.43 5.26
C GLY A 28 -13.88 5.94 5.16
N ALA A 29 -13.27 5.87 3.98
CA ALA A 29 -11.96 6.45 3.70
C ALA A 29 -11.99 7.22 2.38
N HIS A 30 -11.14 8.23 2.29
CA HIS A 30 -11.04 9.10 1.13
C HIS A 30 -10.77 8.28 -0.14
N ALA A 31 -11.60 8.50 -1.18
CA ALA A 31 -11.53 7.82 -2.48
C ALA A 31 -11.55 6.27 -2.44
N GLY A 32 -11.98 5.69 -1.32
CA GLY A 32 -11.99 4.24 -1.12
C GLY A 32 -10.61 3.64 -0.81
N HIS A 33 -9.64 4.45 -0.37
CA HIS A 33 -8.28 3.96 -0.10
C HIS A 33 -8.25 2.98 1.08
N ILE A 34 -7.79 1.74 0.83
CA ILE A 34 -7.71 0.69 1.86
C ILE A 34 -6.27 0.51 2.34
N CYS A 35 -5.35 0.28 1.41
CA CYS A 35 -3.94 0.07 1.70
C CYS A 35 -3.08 0.55 0.54
N SER A 36 -1.87 1.00 0.83
CA SER A 36 -0.91 1.38 -0.20
C SER A 36 0.49 0.88 0.10
N VAL A 37 1.27 0.74 -0.97
CA VAL A 37 2.71 0.55 -0.92
C VAL A 37 3.37 1.66 -1.74
N SER A 38 4.29 2.40 -1.13
CA SER A 38 5.09 3.44 -1.79
C SER A 38 6.52 2.94 -1.95
N ILE A 39 7.10 3.11 -3.14
CA ILE A 39 8.48 2.71 -3.43
C ILE A 39 9.23 3.89 -4.01
N SER A 40 10.41 4.16 -3.46
CA SER A 40 11.43 5.08 -3.97
C SER A 40 12.77 4.35 -4.04
N PRO A 41 13.80 4.91 -4.69
CA PRO A 41 15.09 4.24 -4.76
C PRO A 41 15.75 3.98 -3.41
N THR A 42 15.52 4.84 -2.42
CA THR A 42 16.21 4.80 -1.11
C THR A 42 15.32 4.29 0.02
N SER A 43 14.01 4.19 -0.20
CA SER A 43 13.06 3.82 0.84
C SER A 43 11.72 3.38 0.28
N GLY A 44 10.89 2.82 1.13
CA GLY A 44 9.48 2.62 0.85
C GLY A 44 8.65 2.59 2.11
N SER A 45 7.35 2.44 1.92
CA SER A 45 6.41 2.28 3.01
C SER A 45 5.25 1.39 2.60
N VAL A 46 4.64 0.78 3.60
CA VAL A 46 3.32 0.15 3.50
C VAL A 46 2.41 0.82 4.52
N SER A 47 1.19 1.17 4.11
CA SER A 47 0.26 1.93 4.94
C SER A 47 -1.14 1.31 4.93
N ASP A 48 -1.75 1.25 6.12
CA ASP A 48 -3.19 1.12 6.29
C ASP A 48 -3.82 2.49 6.05
N ALA A 49 -4.46 2.67 4.91
CA ALA A 49 -5.12 3.91 4.55
C ALA A 49 -6.52 3.98 5.18
N LYS A 50 -7.22 2.84 5.27
CA LYS A 50 -8.60 2.76 5.77
C LYS A 50 -8.76 3.26 7.20
N THR A 51 -7.87 2.85 8.09
CA THR A 51 -7.87 3.27 9.51
C THR A 51 -6.74 4.23 9.85
N GLY A 52 -6.00 4.66 8.84
CA GLY A 52 -4.90 5.61 8.96
C GLY A 52 -5.26 6.97 8.38
N THR A 53 -4.33 7.53 7.60
CA THR A 53 -4.40 8.92 7.15
C THR A 53 -5.55 9.24 6.20
N MET A 54 -6.15 8.22 5.57
CA MET A 54 -7.27 8.39 4.66
C MET A 54 -8.63 8.15 5.33
N GLU A 55 -8.68 7.76 6.60
CA GLU A 55 -9.93 7.79 7.36
C GLU A 55 -10.51 9.21 7.30
N ASN A 56 -11.80 9.34 6.99
CA ASN A 56 -12.38 10.63 6.60
C ASN A 56 -12.22 11.72 7.65
N ALA A 57 -12.41 11.42 8.95
CA ALA A 57 -12.27 12.43 10.00
C ALA A 57 -10.82 12.90 10.14
N ILE A 58 -9.84 11.99 10.02
CA ILE A 58 -8.41 12.32 10.00
C ILE A 58 -8.05 13.13 8.75
N TYR A 59 -8.51 12.67 7.58
CA TYR A 59 -8.23 13.29 6.29
C TYR A 59 -8.76 14.74 6.23
N GLU A 60 -10.03 14.96 6.60
CA GLU A 60 -10.64 16.29 6.56
C GLU A 60 -9.98 17.26 7.56
N LYS A 61 -9.61 16.79 8.77
CA LYS A 61 -8.84 17.61 9.73
C LYS A 61 -7.50 18.07 9.12
N ARG A 62 -6.74 17.16 8.50
CA ARG A 62 -5.46 17.49 7.88
C ARG A 62 -5.62 18.42 6.67
N LYS A 63 -6.60 18.13 5.81
CA LYS A 63 -6.89 18.93 4.61
C LYS A 63 -7.29 20.37 4.95
N GLY A 64 -7.99 20.56 6.06
CA GLY A 64 -8.31 21.89 6.60
C GLY A 64 -7.13 22.63 7.25
N GLY A 65 -5.91 22.07 7.22
CA GLY A 65 -4.74 22.64 7.90
C GLY A 65 -4.77 22.49 9.42
N GLY A 66 -5.64 21.64 9.95
CA GLY A 66 -5.78 21.40 11.38
C GLY A 66 -4.68 20.51 11.95
N THR A 67 -4.34 20.72 13.21
CA THR A 67 -3.44 19.87 13.98
C THR A 67 -4.21 18.65 14.51
N LEU A 68 -3.59 17.47 14.44
CA LEU A 68 -4.13 16.27 15.06
C LEU A 68 -3.79 16.25 16.55
N ASP A 69 -4.65 15.65 17.37
CA ASP A 69 -4.27 15.38 18.76
C ASP A 69 -3.16 14.33 18.84
N SER A 70 -2.40 14.35 19.94
CA SER A 70 -1.26 13.45 20.12
C SER A 70 -1.64 11.98 20.08
N ALA A 71 -2.85 11.61 20.52
CA ALA A 71 -3.31 10.23 20.47
C ALA A 71 -3.51 9.75 19.02
N THR A 72 -4.08 10.59 18.17
CA THR A 72 -4.23 10.33 16.74
C THR A 72 -2.87 10.28 16.05
N GLU A 73 -1.92 11.15 16.40
CA GLU A 73 -0.57 11.10 15.83
C GLU A 73 0.17 9.80 16.19
N GLU A 74 0.09 9.35 17.45
CA GLU A 74 0.66 8.07 17.88
C GLU A 74 -0.03 6.88 17.19
N LEU A 75 -1.36 6.92 17.05
CA LEU A 75 -2.10 5.91 16.30
C LEU A 75 -1.58 5.82 14.85
N LEU A 76 -1.42 6.96 14.16
CA LEU A 76 -0.99 6.98 12.76
C LEU A 76 0.42 6.43 12.55
N LYS A 77 1.32 6.53 13.53
CA LYS A 77 2.64 5.88 13.47
C LYS A 77 2.54 4.36 13.40
N THR A 78 1.49 3.77 14.01
CA THR A 78 1.25 2.31 13.93
C THR A 78 0.64 1.88 12.60
N LYS A 79 0.05 2.81 11.83
CA LYS A 79 -0.63 2.54 10.56
C LYS A 79 0.29 2.55 9.35
N THR A 80 1.57 2.85 9.55
CA THR A 80 2.56 2.87 8.48
C THR A 80 3.84 2.21 8.95
N MET A 81 4.37 1.31 8.13
CA MET A 81 5.69 0.75 8.31
C MET A 81 6.57 1.26 7.19
N ASN A 82 7.70 1.89 7.56
CA ASN A 82 8.69 2.41 6.63
C ASN A 82 9.88 1.46 6.58
N PHE A 83 10.53 1.37 5.43
CA PHE A 83 11.71 0.55 5.21
C PHE A 83 12.71 1.26 4.29
N THR A 84 13.98 0.89 4.40
CA THR A 84 15.07 1.42 3.56
C THR A 84 15.30 0.50 2.37
N LEU A 85 15.70 1.08 1.25
CA LEU A 85 16.09 0.37 0.03
C LEU A 85 17.41 0.97 -0.52
N ASP A 86 18.08 0.22 -1.39
CA ASP A 86 19.19 0.72 -2.23
C ASP A 86 18.97 0.22 -3.66
N LEU A 87 17.93 0.74 -4.31
CA LEU A 87 17.60 0.39 -5.68
C LEU A 87 18.45 1.22 -6.64
N LYS A 88 18.88 0.58 -7.73
CA LYS A 88 19.61 1.26 -8.79
C LYS A 88 18.62 1.83 -9.79
N ARG A 89 18.87 3.07 -10.20
CA ARG A 89 18.11 3.70 -11.28
C ARG A 89 18.50 3.05 -12.60
N GLU A 90 17.60 3.13 -13.58
CA GLU A 90 17.83 2.58 -14.91
C GLU A 90 18.03 1.05 -14.94
N GLU A 91 17.73 0.37 -13.84
CA GLU A 91 17.72 -1.09 -13.71
C GLU A 91 16.30 -1.60 -13.43
N TRP A 92 16.01 -2.82 -13.92
CA TRP A 92 14.75 -3.49 -13.64
C TRP A 92 14.80 -4.16 -12.27
N HIS A 93 13.78 -3.88 -11.47
CA HIS A 93 13.54 -4.50 -10.17
C HIS A 93 12.18 -5.20 -10.14
N THR A 94 11.99 -6.12 -9.21
CA THR A 94 10.69 -6.77 -8.98
C THR A 94 10.07 -6.26 -7.69
N LEU A 95 8.76 -6.01 -7.72
CA LEU A 95 7.94 -5.75 -6.54
C LEU A 95 6.89 -6.85 -6.43
N LEU A 96 6.73 -7.40 -5.23
CA LEU A 96 5.68 -8.34 -4.89
C LEU A 96 5.00 -7.89 -3.59
N ILE A 97 3.69 -7.70 -3.66
CA ILE A 97 2.84 -7.33 -2.52
C ILE A 97 1.89 -8.48 -2.25
N ARG A 98 1.87 -8.96 -1.00
CA ARG A 98 0.95 -10.03 -0.56
C ARG A 98 0.11 -9.54 0.59
N THR A 99 -1.20 -9.57 0.41
CA THR A 99 -2.17 -9.35 1.49
C THR A 99 -2.80 -10.67 1.91
N LYS A 100 -2.75 -10.96 3.22
CA LYS A 100 -3.41 -12.11 3.85
C LYS A 100 -3.99 -11.70 5.20
N GLY A 101 -5.32 -11.73 5.32
CA GLY A 101 -6.00 -11.25 6.52
C GLY A 101 -5.70 -9.77 6.76
N ASP A 102 -5.26 -9.44 7.96
CA ASP A 102 -4.86 -8.09 8.41
C ASP A 102 -3.39 -7.76 8.14
N GLU A 103 -2.69 -8.57 7.34
CA GLU A 103 -1.26 -8.42 7.08
C GLU A 103 -0.96 -8.15 5.61
N VAL A 104 -0.04 -7.20 5.37
CA VAL A 104 0.64 -7.00 4.09
C VAL A 104 2.13 -7.27 4.25
N VAL A 105 2.68 -8.05 3.32
CA VAL A 105 4.11 -8.28 3.16
C VAL A 105 4.55 -7.75 1.80
N VAL A 106 5.67 -7.03 1.78
CA VAL A 106 6.28 -6.42 0.60
C VAL A 106 7.66 -7.05 0.38
N LEU A 107 7.88 -7.55 -0.83
CA LEU A 107 9.16 -8.05 -1.28
C LEU A 107 9.65 -7.21 -2.45
N VAL A 108 10.94 -6.89 -2.44
CA VAL A 108 11.64 -6.25 -3.56
C VAL A 108 12.83 -7.10 -3.95
N ASN A 109 12.97 -7.44 -5.22
CA ASN A 109 14.00 -8.37 -5.72
C ASN A 109 14.03 -9.69 -4.94
N ASP A 110 12.85 -10.24 -4.64
CA ASP A 110 12.62 -11.46 -3.85
C ASP A 110 13.03 -11.42 -2.37
N TYR A 111 13.49 -10.27 -1.85
CA TYR A 111 13.77 -10.06 -0.43
C TYR A 111 12.58 -9.40 0.27
N GLU A 112 12.17 -9.92 1.43
CA GLU A 112 11.19 -9.25 2.30
C GLU A 112 11.78 -7.95 2.85
N VAL A 113 11.18 -6.82 2.47
CA VAL A 113 11.61 -5.47 2.89
C VAL A 113 10.62 -4.80 3.82
N GLY A 114 9.36 -5.24 3.79
CA GLY A 114 8.25 -4.56 4.45
C GLY A 114 7.21 -5.53 4.97
N LYS A 115 6.72 -5.29 6.19
CA LYS A 115 5.60 -6.03 6.77
C LYS A 115 4.79 -5.13 7.70
N LEU A 116 3.49 -5.07 7.47
CA LEU A 116 2.54 -4.34 8.32
C LEU A 116 1.35 -5.22 8.65
N LYS A 117 1.00 -5.26 9.93
CA LYS A 117 -0.24 -5.85 10.43
C LYS A 117 -1.12 -4.74 10.98
N SER A 118 -2.31 -4.56 10.43
CA SER A 118 -3.26 -3.52 10.82
C SER A 118 -4.68 -3.89 10.44
N GLU A 119 -5.65 -3.52 11.26
CA GLU A 119 -7.04 -3.93 11.13
C GLU A 119 -7.74 -3.40 9.86
N GLY A 120 -7.31 -2.27 9.28
CA GLY A 120 -7.87 -1.80 8.01
C GLY A 120 -7.48 -2.66 6.82
N ILE A 121 -6.39 -3.41 6.91
CA ILE A 121 -5.91 -4.30 5.85
C ILE A 121 -6.85 -5.49 5.64
N SER A 122 -7.50 -5.99 6.70
CA SER A 122 -8.44 -7.12 6.63
C SER A 122 -9.76 -6.79 5.96
N HIS A 123 -9.91 -5.57 5.42
CA HIS A 123 -11.06 -5.17 4.62
C HIS A 123 -11.33 -6.20 3.50
N GLU A 124 -12.60 -6.59 3.41
CA GLU A 124 -13.07 -7.77 2.68
C GLU A 124 -12.72 -7.70 1.19
N THR A 125 -12.94 -6.54 0.58
CA THR A 125 -12.79 -6.29 -0.85
C THR A 125 -11.68 -5.29 -1.13
N LYS A 126 -10.93 -5.51 -2.21
CA LYS A 126 -9.97 -4.54 -2.78
C LYS A 126 -10.23 -4.54 -4.27
N SER A 127 -11.28 -3.84 -4.68
CA SER A 127 -11.88 -3.91 -6.01
C SER A 127 -11.03 -3.27 -7.09
N VAL A 128 -10.10 -2.38 -6.73
CA VAL A 128 -9.23 -1.68 -7.67
C VAL A 128 -7.78 -1.71 -7.20
N VAL A 129 -6.86 -1.99 -8.13
CA VAL A 129 -5.43 -1.80 -7.95
C VAL A 129 -4.96 -0.71 -8.91
N SER A 130 -4.30 0.33 -8.39
CA SER A 130 -3.80 1.46 -9.20
C SER A 130 -2.30 1.62 -9.05
N LEU A 131 -1.62 1.91 -10.15
CA LEU A 131 -0.25 2.43 -10.16
C LEU A 131 -0.30 3.95 -10.29
N THR A 132 0.40 4.66 -9.40
CA THR A 132 0.50 6.12 -9.46
C THR A 132 1.96 6.53 -9.52
N THR A 133 2.32 7.22 -10.60
CA THR A 133 3.66 7.76 -10.85
C THR A 133 3.62 9.28 -10.64
N ASN A 134 4.69 9.86 -10.07
CA ASN A 134 4.83 11.31 -9.96
C ASN A 134 5.39 11.89 -11.28
N ILE A 135 5.87 13.14 -11.26
CA ILE A 135 6.18 13.96 -12.44
C ILE A 135 7.23 13.35 -13.40
N ASN A 136 7.89 12.25 -13.03
CA ASN A 136 8.98 11.63 -13.79
C ASN A 136 8.75 10.14 -14.04
N ASP A 137 9.36 9.62 -15.10
CA ASP A 137 9.04 8.32 -15.67
C ASP A 137 9.46 7.15 -14.76
N VAL A 138 8.51 6.26 -14.50
CA VAL A 138 8.76 4.91 -14.00
C VAL A 138 8.20 3.96 -15.03
N HIS A 139 9.05 3.08 -15.54
CA HIS A 139 8.62 2.04 -16.47
C HIS A 139 8.08 0.85 -15.68
N TYR A 140 7.02 0.23 -16.19
CA TYR A 140 6.39 -0.95 -15.60
C TYR A 140 6.30 -2.05 -16.63
N ASP A 141 6.51 -3.29 -16.20
CA ASP A 141 6.36 -4.49 -17.02
C ASP A 141 5.90 -5.67 -16.15
N ASP A 142 5.47 -6.78 -16.78
CA ASP A 142 5.04 -8.02 -16.10
C ASP A 142 4.06 -7.81 -14.94
N PHE A 143 3.07 -6.93 -15.14
CA PHE A 143 2.07 -6.63 -14.12
C PHE A 143 1.04 -7.76 -13.98
N VAL A 144 0.97 -8.35 -12.79
CA VAL A 144 0.07 -9.47 -12.48
C VAL A 144 -0.67 -9.21 -11.17
N ILE A 145 -1.98 -9.44 -11.19
CA ILE A 145 -2.83 -9.43 -9.99
C ILE A 145 -3.45 -10.82 -9.85
N LYS A 146 -3.26 -11.45 -8.70
CA LYS A 146 -3.90 -12.71 -8.33
C LYS A 146 -4.87 -12.47 -7.18
N ALA A 147 -6.15 -12.72 -7.45
CA ALA A 147 -7.19 -12.64 -6.43
C ALA A 147 -6.87 -13.54 -5.23
N ALA A 148 -7.30 -13.13 -4.04
CA ALA A 148 -7.33 -14.06 -2.91
C ALA A 148 -8.28 -15.21 -3.24
N LYS A 149 -7.88 -16.46 -2.97
CA LYS A 149 -8.87 -17.54 -2.96
C LYS A 149 -9.88 -17.21 -1.86
N PRO A 150 -11.20 -17.25 -2.12
CA PRO A 150 -12.18 -17.14 -1.05
C PRO A 150 -11.82 -18.17 0.02
N GLY A 151 -11.72 -17.73 1.27
CA GLY A 151 -11.51 -18.65 2.38
C GLY A 151 -12.62 -19.67 2.36
N LYS A 152 -12.30 -20.97 2.55
CA LYS A 152 -13.35 -21.94 2.88
C LYS A 152 -14.09 -21.36 4.08
N GLU A 153 -15.40 -21.11 3.93
CA GLU A 153 -16.27 -20.93 5.09
C GLU A 153 -15.91 -22.02 6.08
N SER A 154 -15.61 -21.64 7.32
CA SER A 154 -15.58 -22.60 8.40
C SER A 154 -16.97 -23.21 8.42
N ALA A 155 -17.10 -24.44 7.93
CA ALA A 155 -18.31 -25.22 8.10
C ALA A 155 -18.63 -25.17 9.59
N GLY A 156 -19.73 -24.51 9.93
CA GLY A 156 -20.22 -24.42 11.28
C GLY A 156 -20.32 -25.84 11.82
N SER A 157 -19.63 -26.10 12.92
CA SER A 157 -19.90 -27.26 13.75
C SER A 157 -21.28 -27.05 14.38
N GLU A 158 -22.30 -27.69 13.81
CA GLU A 158 -23.48 -28.15 14.56
C GLU A 158 -23.08 -29.27 15.54
#